data_AF-A0A925DYI7-F1
#
_entry.id   AF-A0A925DYI7-F1
#
_cell.length_a   1.000
_cell.length_b   1.000
_cell.length_c   1.000
_cell.angle_alpha   90.00
_cell.angle_beta   90.00
_cell.angle_gamma   90.00
#
_symmetry.space_group_name_H-M   'P 1'
#
loop_
_entity.id
_entity.type
_entity.pdbx_description
1 polymer ?
#
loop_
_entity_poly.entity_id
_entity_poly.type
_entity_poly.pdbx_seq_one_letter_code
_entity_poly.pdbx_strand_id
1 'polypeptide(L)'
;MNIPQTGRREIPQTDKEIREMLRKGIAADKTDPFATDPNTPISKLGKLALRRDDVNDLFALGDLCALQSLTQLAENEIRLLIFYVGKTLIAYRKAVRQS
;
A
#
# COMPACT_ATOMS: atom_id res chain seq x y z
N MET A 1 -13.97 0.03 -14.64
CA MET A 1 -14.79 -0.35 -13.46
C MET A 1 -14.43 0.59 -12.31
N ASN A 2 -15.39 1.04 -11.51
CA ASN A 2 -15.10 1.90 -10.35
C ASN A 2 -14.77 1.01 -9.14
N ILE A 3 -13.54 1.07 -8.65
CA ILE A 3 -13.11 0.34 -7.45
C ILE A 3 -13.33 1.26 -6.25
N PRO A 4 -14.05 0.84 -5.18
CA PRO A 4 -14.26 1.67 -4.01
C PRO A 4 -12.94 2.13 -3.37
N GLN A 5 -12.90 3.39 -2.93
CA GLN A 5 -11.73 4.01 -2.30
C GLN A 5 -12.17 4.74 -1.03
N THR A 6 -11.32 4.76 -0.01
CA THR A 6 -11.56 5.52 1.23
C THR A 6 -11.28 7.01 1.06
N GLY A 7 -10.38 7.37 0.14
CA GLY A 7 -9.98 8.75 -0.13
C GLY A 7 -9.04 9.35 0.93
N ARG A 8 -8.65 8.57 1.94
CA ARG A 8 -7.59 8.96 2.88
C ARG A 8 -6.26 9.01 2.15
N ARG A 9 -5.38 9.92 2.59
CA ARG A 9 -4.09 10.17 1.95
C ARG A 9 -2.96 9.90 2.93
N GLU A 10 -1.87 9.35 2.40
CA GLU A 10 -0.61 9.23 3.12
C GLU A 10 -0.13 10.56 3.68
N ILE A 11 0.71 10.50 4.70
CA ILE A 11 1.33 11.71 5.26
C ILE A 11 2.12 12.41 4.14
N PRO A 12 1.80 13.69 3.83
CA PRO A 12 2.50 14.44 2.80
C PRO A 12 3.95 14.64 3.21
N GLN A 13 4.88 14.31 2.31
CA GLN A 13 6.31 14.50 2.51
C GLN A 13 7.00 14.89 1.20
N THR A 14 8.09 15.61 1.35
CA THR A 14 9.04 15.89 0.27
C THR A 14 9.89 14.66 -0.05
N ASP A 15 10.44 14.62 -1.26
CA ASP A 15 11.37 13.55 -1.65
C ASP A 15 12.61 13.47 -0.75
N LYS A 16 13.04 14.59 -0.17
CA LYS A 16 14.17 14.63 0.75
C LYS A 16 13.84 13.88 2.04
N GLU A 17 12.70 14.17 2.66
CA GLU A 17 12.24 13.50 3.89
C GLU A 17 12.07 11.99 3.66
N ILE A 18 11.47 11.61 2.53
CA ILE A 18 11.31 10.21 2.14
C ILE A 18 12.68 9.51 2.04
N ARG A 19 13.66 10.12 1.35
CA ARG A 19 15.01 9.55 1.21
C ARG A 19 15.70 9.41 2.56
N GLU A 20 15.56 10.39 3.44
CA GLU A 20 16.16 10.36 4.78
C GLU A 20 15.55 9.23 5.63
N MET A 21 14.22 9.06 5.62
CA MET A 21 13.55 7.96 6.33
C MET A 21 13.93 6.58 5.79
N LEU A 22 14.05 6.44 4.46
CA LEU A 22 14.37 5.18 3.81
C LEU A 22 15.88 4.89 3.74
N ARG A 23 16.75 5.81 4.17
CA ARG A 23 18.20 5.67 4.12
C ARG A 23 18.70 4.46 4.91
N LYS A 24 18.10 4.19 6.07
CA LYS A 24 18.42 3.03 6.90
C LYS A 24 17.33 1.98 6.73
N GLY A 25 17.69 0.83 6.17
CA GLY A 25 16.81 -0.32 6.11
C GLY A 25 16.49 -0.87 7.50
N ILE A 26 15.28 -1.39 7.68
CA ILE A 26 14.85 -2.13 8.88
C ILE A 26 14.56 -3.58 8.50
N ALA A 27 14.55 -4.50 9.47
CA ALA A 27 14.32 -5.91 9.20
C ALA A 27 12.97 -6.18 8.49
N ALA A 28 11.92 -5.43 8.86
CA ALA A 28 10.59 -5.54 8.29
C ALA A 28 10.52 -5.16 6.79
N ASP A 29 11.49 -4.41 6.25
CA ASP A 29 11.53 -4.08 4.82
C ASP A 29 11.65 -5.34 3.92
N LYS A 30 12.10 -6.46 4.50
CA LYS A 30 12.31 -7.75 3.80
C LYS A 30 11.17 -8.74 3.96
N THR A 31 10.21 -8.49 4.85
CA THR A 31 9.19 -9.46 5.23
C THR A 31 7.78 -8.90 5.22
N ASP A 32 7.60 -7.59 5.40
CA ASP A 32 6.27 -6.99 5.33
C ASP A 32 5.72 -7.08 3.90
N PRO A 33 4.49 -7.62 3.72
CA PRO A 33 3.94 -7.91 2.40
C PRO A 33 3.74 -6.67 1.53
N PHE A 34 3.70 -5.47 2.13
CA PHE A 34 3.62 -4.22 1.39
C PHE A 34 5.01 -3.71 1.04
N ALA A 35 5.96 -3.75 1.98
CA ALA A 35 7.33 -3.31 1.74
C ALA A 35 8.04 -4.12 0.64
N THR A 36 7.72 -5.40 0.49
CA THR A 36 8.28 -6.30 -0.53
C THR A 36 7.41 -6.41 -1.80
N ASP A 37 6.38 -5.58 -1.95
CA ASP A 37 5.49 -5.64 -3.11
C ASP A 37 6.24 -5.30 -4.41
N PRO A 38 6.00 -6.02 -5.53
CA PRO A 38 6.62 -5.68 -6.82
C PRO A 38 6.16 -4.35 -7.40
N ASN A 39 4.99 -3.84 -7.02
CA ASN A 39 4.51 -2.52 -7.40
C ASN A 39 5.27 -1.45 -6.59
N THR A 40 6.11 -0.67 -7.26
CA THR A 40 6.99 0.33 -6.64
C THR A 40 6.24 1.35 -5.75
N PRO A 41 5.11 1.95 -6.18
CA PRO A 41 4.27 2.77 -5.30
C PRO A 41 3.88 2.07 -3.98
N ILE A 42 3.39 0.83 -4.05
CA ILE A 42 3.00 0.05 -2.86
C ILE A 42 4.21 -0.26 -1.99
N SER A 43 5.34 -0.68 -2.58
CA SER A 43 6.59 -0.92 -1.85
C SER A 43 7.10 0.31 -1.12
N LYS A 44 7.08 1.46 -1.80
CA LYS A 44 7.54 2.74 -1.24
C LYS A 44 6.67 3.15 -0.05
N LEU A 45 5.35 3.16 -0.21
CA LEU A 45 4.43 3.51 0.87
C LEU A 45 4.48 2.50 2.02
N GLY A 46 4.57 1.20 1.71
CA GLY A 46 4.69 0.14 2.73
C GLY A 46 5.92 0.33 3.62
N LYS A 47 7.08 0.67 3.03
CA LYS A 47 8.30 0.98 3.80
C LYS A 47 8.15 2.24 4.65
N LEU A 48 7.45 3.25 4.16
CA LEU A 48 7.19 4.49 4.90
C LEU A 48 6.24 4.25 6.07
N ALA A 49 5.17 3.48 5.86
CA ALA A 49 4.19 3.11 6.88
C ALA A 49 4.85 2.39 8.07
N LEU A 50 5.83 1.51 7.82
CA LEU A 50 6.60 0.84 8.87
C LEU A 50 7.43 1.78 9.76
N ARG A 51 7.62 3.04 9.35
CA ARG A 51 8.43 4.04 10.05
C ARG A 51 7.60 5.18 10.67
N ARG A 52 6.38 5.41 10.16
CA ARG A 52 5.52 6.53 10.55
C ARG A 52 4.41 6.14 11.52
N ASP A 53 3.99 4.88 11.50
CA ASP A 53 2.90 4.35 12.34
C ASP A 53 1.62 5.21 12.30
N ASP A 54 1.25 5.70 11.11
CA ASP A 54 0.06 6.53 10.89
C ASP A 54 -1.04 5.74 10.19
N VAL A 55 -2.26 5.84 10.73
CA VAL A 55 -3.42 5.13 10.21
C VAL A 55 -3.76 5.50 8.77
N ASN A 56 -3.48 6.73 8.34
CA ASN A 56 -3.77 7.17 6.97
C ASN A 56 -2.81 6.57 5.96
N ASP A 57 -1.55 6.29 6.34
CA ASP A 57 -0.64 5.53 5.48
C ASP A 57 -1.19 4.12 5.23
N LEU A 58 -1.78 3.48 6.25
CA LEU A 58 -2.40 2.17 6.09
C LEU A 58 -3.67 2.19 5.21
N PHE A 59 -4.50 3.23 5.35
CA PHE A 59 -5.66 3.38 4.47
C PHE A 59 -5.24 3.67 3.02
N ALA A 60 -4.30 4.58 2.80
CA ALA A 60 -3.77 4.88 1.48
C ALA A 60 -3.11 3.64 0.82
N LEU A 61 -2.43 2.81 1.60
CA LEU A 61 -1.87 1.54 1.15
C LEU A 61 -2.95 0.54 0.73
N GLY A 62 -4.04 0.46 1.48
CA GLY A 62 -5.21 -0.35 1.14
C GLY A 62 -5.88 0.13 -0.15
N ASP A 63 -6.05 1.44 -0.30
CA ASP A 63 -6.60 2.07 -1.51
C ASP A 63 -5.73 1.76 -2.74
N LEU A 64 -4.39 1.90 -2.63
CA LEU A 64 -3.46 1.51 -3.69
C LEU A 64 -3.56 0.02 -4.06
N CYS A 65 -3.63 -0.86 -3.07
CA CYS A 65 -3.80 -2.30 -3.33
C CYS A 65 -5.14 -2.58 -4.02
N ALA A 66 -6.23 -1.92 -3.60
CA ALA A 66 -7.54 -2.09 -4.19
C ALA A 66 -7.53 -1.71 -5.68
N LEU A 67 -6.87 -0.61 -6.05
CA LEU A 67 -6.72 -0.20 -7.45
C LEU A 67 -5.97 -1.23 -8.31
N GLN A 68 -5.09 -2.02 -7.71
CA GLN A 68 -4.36 -3.09 -8.41
C GLN A 68 -5.11 -4.44 -8.43
N SER A 69 -6.29 -4.53 -7.80
CA SER A 69 -7.02 -5.81 -7.67
C SER A 69 -7.55 -6.36 -8.99
N LEU A 70 -7.63 -5.54 -10.04
CA LEU A 70 -8.10 -5.95 -11.36
C LEU A 70 -7.01 -5.70 -12.40
N THR A 71 -6.86 -6.63 -13.34
CA THR A 71 -6.03 -6.45 -14.53
C THR A 71 -6.81 -6.74 -15.80
N GLN A 72 -6.57 -5.95 -16.84
CA GLN A 72 -7.19 -6.12 -18.16
C GLN A 72 -6.23 -6.95 -19.03
N LEU A 73 -6.71 -8.06 -19.60
CA LEU A 73 -5.90 -8.91 -20.49
C LEU A 73 -6.22 -8.71 -21.97
N ALA A 74 -7.49 -8.45 -22.28
CA ALA A 74 -8.02 -8.14 -23.61
C ALA A 74 -9.25 -7.23 -23.44
N GLU A 75 -9.81 -6.63 -24.51
CA GLU A 75 -10.88 -5.62 -24.42
C GLU A 75 -12.08 -6.00 -23.52
N ASN A 76 -12.40 -7.29 -23.39
CA ASN A 76 -13.50 -7.80 -22.56
C ASN A 76 -13.08 -8.82 -21.49
N GLU A 77 -11.78 -9.00 -21.23
CA GLU A 77 -11.29 -9.92 -20.20
C GLU A 77 -10.64 -9.17 -19.04
N ILE A 78 -11.29 -9.23 -17.88
CA ILE A 78 -10.79 -8.75 -16.61
C ILE A 78 -10.46 -9.95 -15.73
N ARG A 79 -9.26 -9.94 -15.12
CA ARG A 79 -8.92 -10.89 -14.06
C ARG A 79 -8.78 -10.21 -12.72
N LEU A 80 -9.25 -10.93 -11.70
CA LEU A 80 -9.06 -10.57 -10.31
C LEU A 80 -7.68 -11.03 -9.83
N LEU A 81 -6.86 -10.09 -9.38
CA LEU A 81 -5.61 -10.33 -8.70
C LEU A 81 -5.88 -10.49 -7.20
N ILE A 82 -6.25 -11.72 -6.80
CA ILE A 82 -6.72 -12.03 -5.44
C ILE A 82 -5.74 -11.61 -4.33
N PHE A 83 -4.43 -11.59 -4.62
CA PHE A 83 -3.42 -11.18 -3.66
C PHE A 83 -3.52 -9.68 -3.30
N TYR A 84 -3.88 -8.82 -4.25
CA TYR A 84 -4.12 -7.41 -3.97
C TYR A 84 -5.42 -7.18 -3.18
N VAL A 85 -6.44 -8.01 -3.40
CA VAL A 85 -7.63 -8.02 -2.54
C VAL A 85 -7.23 -8.37 -1.09
N GLY A 86 -6.43 -9.43 -0.92
CA GLY A 86 -5.92 -9.83 0.39
C GLY A 86 -5.11 -8.72 1.07
N LYS A 87 -4.21 -8.06 0.34
CA LYS A 87 -3.41 -6.93 0.86
C LYS A 87 -4.27 -5.74 1.25
N THR A 88 -5.30 -5.41 0.47
CA THR A 88 -6.30 -4.39 0.80
C THR A 88 -6.93 -4.65 2.17
N LEU A 89 -7.43 -5.87 2.38
CA LEU A 89 -8.07 -6.26 3.64
C LEU A 89 -7.08 -6.27 4.81
N ILE A 90 -5.83 -6.70 4.59
CA ILE A 90 -4.78 -6.65 5.62
C ILE A 90 -4.50 -5.21 6.03
N ALA A 91 -4.39 -4.28 5.07
CA ALA A 91 -4.08 -2.88 5.34
C ALA A 91 -5.19 -2.23 6.19
N TYR A 92 -6.46 -2.38 5.79
CA TYR A 92 -7.59 -1.85 6.55
C TYR A 92 -7.75 -2.51 7.92
N ARG A 93 -7.51 -3.81 8.03
CA ARG A 93 -7.51 -4.49 9.34
C ARG A 93 -6.41 -3.95 10.26
N LYS A 94 -5.19 -3.68 9.73
CA LYS A 94 -4.12 -3.05 10.49
C LYS A 94 -4.55 -1.64 10.94
N ALA A 95 -5.16 -0.85 10.04
CA ALA A 95 -5.62 0.51 10.32
C ALA A 95 -6.62 0.55 11.49
N VAL A 96 -7.65 -0.32 11.45
CA VAL A 96 -8.67 -0.42 12.52
C VAL A 96 -8.06 -0.82 13.87
N ARG A 97 -6.98 -1.61 13.88
CA ARG A 97 -6.31 -2.02 15.13
C ARG A 97 -5.42 -0.93 15.73
N GLN A 98 -5.06 0.08 14.95
CA GLN A 98 -4.28 1.25 15.38
C GLN A 98 -5.17 2.46 15.68
N SER A 99 -6.48 2.37 15.40
CA SER A 99 -7.45 3.45 15.57
C SER A 99 -7.93 3.59 17.02
#